data_AF-A0A1J9QFR8-F1
#
_entry.id   AF-A0A1J9QFR8-F1
#
_cell.length_a   1.000
_cell.length_b   1.000
_cell.length_c   1.000
_cell.angle_alpha   90.00
_cell.angle_beta   90.00
_cell.angle_gamma   90.00
#
_symmetry.space_group_name_H-M   'P 1'
#
loop_
_entity.id
_entity.type
_entity.pdbx_description
1 polymer ?
#
loop_
_entity_poly.entity_id
_entity_poly.type
_entity_poly.pdbx_seq_one_letter_code
_entity_poly.pdbx_strand_id
1 'polypeptide(L)'
;MTLTSEPIIPALEGFPQATKFDRLLKRYIENLSTKKRDKALIPSSRAQIIKAVLAGSDGTAVVSAQFRFWVQKMFEFEPESGFIYHKGKAVANWEKIFKILTSAHQRCQHGGRDKTFEQVKKLYSWVPKKLVRDFVMICPSCQWRRSLRKPDNDLQTANTLPTPGVFPVLPWRADAPGSTRVRGPGRPLVPTELGTLGGGMDGAMYGLRQAYGAEP
;
A
#
# COMPACT_ATOMS: atom_id res chain seq x y z
N MET A 1 -13.22 8.71 17.07
CA MET A 1 -13.74 7.81 16.01
C MET A 1 -13.22 6.41 16.25
N THR A 2 -14.10 5.44 16.45
CA THR A 2 -13.74 4.02 16.59
C THR A 2 -13.50 3.41 15.20
N LEU A 3 -12.26 2.99 14.92
CA LEU A 3 -11.89 2.33 13.66
C LEU A 3 -12.13 0.81 13.76
N THR A 4 -13.40 0.41 13.73
CA THR A 4 -13.87 -0.98 13.80
C THR A 4 -14.34 -1.52 12.45
N SER A 5 -13.71 -2.59 11.97
CA SER A 5 -14.10 -3.26 10.73
C SER A 5 -15.29 -4.19 10.96
N GLU A 6 -16.08 -4.42 9.91
CA GLU A 6 -17.21 -5.34 9.93
C GLU A 6 -16.70 -6.80 9.98
N PRO A 7 -16.98 -7.57 11.06
CA PRO A 7 -16.48 -8.93 11.19
C PRO A 7 -17.17 -9.88 10.21
N ILE A 8 -16.52 -11.02 9.93
CA ILE A 8 -17.12 -12.14 9.22
C ILE A 8 -17.64 -13.12 10.28
N ILE A 9 -18.92 -13.46 10.20
CA ILE A 9 -19.61 -14.34 11.14
C ILE A 9 -20.20 -15.51 10.32
N PRO A 10 -19.86 -16.78 10.63
CA PRO A 10 -18.87 -17.18 11.62
C PRO A 10 -17.44 -16.79 11.20
N ALA A 11 -16.52 -16.67 12.17
CA ALA A 11 -15.14 -16.36 11.88
C ALA A 11 -14.52 -17.46 10.99
N LEU A 12 -13.85 -17.05 9.93
CA LEU A 12 -13.30 -17.99 8.95
C LEU A 12 -11.95 -18.56 9.45
N GLU A 13 -11.87 -19.87 9.58
CA GLU A 13 -10.67 -20.56 10.05
C GLU A 13 -9.49 -20.31 9.10
N GLY A 14 -8.29 -20.11 9.66
CA GLY A 14 -7.07 -19.79 8.88
C GLY A 14 -6.95 -18.33 8.41
N PHE A 15 -7.93 -17.47 8.70
CA PHE A 15 -7.90 -16.05 8.38
C PHE A 15 -7.61 -15.17 9.61
N PRO A 16 -7.10 -13.94 9.42
CA PRO A 16 -6.98 -13.00 10.53
C PRO A 16 -8.36 -12.64 11.08
N GLN A 17 -8.41 -12.35 12.38
CA GLN A 17 -9.61 -11.79 13.01
C GLN A 17 -9.75 -10.30 12.72
N ALA A 18 -10.99 -9.80 12.70
CA ALA A 18 -11.28 -8.37 12.46
C ALA A 18 -10.51 -7.45 13.42
N THR A 19 -10.41 -7.82 14.71
CA THR A 19 -9.67 -7.05 15.71
C THR A 19 -8.18 -6.91 15.43
N LYS A 20 -7.53 -7.92 14.84
CA LYS A 20 -6.13 -7.82 14.40
C LYS A 20 -6.00 -6.90 13.20
N PHE A 21 -6.97 -6.96 12.28
CA PHE A 21 -7.01 -6.06 11.13
C PHE A 21 -7.29 -4.61 11.54
N ASP A 22 -8.14 -4.35 12.52
CA ASP A 22 -8.41 -3.01 13.05
C ASP A 22 -7.15 -2.33 13.58
N ARG A 23 -6.30 -3.10 14.28
CA ARG A 23 -4.98 -2.61 14.73
C ARG A 23 -4.07 -2.26 13.56
N LEU A 24 -4.08 -3.06 12.48
CA LEU A 24 -3.34 -2.73 11.26
C LEU A 24 -3.88 -1.48 10.58
N LEU A 25 -5.19 -1.34 10.50
CA LEU A 25 -5.86 -0.22 9.85
C LEU A 25 -5.60 1.09 10.60
N LYS A 26 -5.71 1.05 11.94
CA LYS A 26 -5.37 2.17 12.82
C LYS A 26 -3.93 2.62 12.59
N ARG A 27 -2.98 1.69 12.66
CA ARG A 27 -1.56 1.96 12.38
C ARG A 27 -1.33 2.49 10.96
N TYR A 28 -2.07 2.00 9.97
CA TYR A 28 -1.98 2.50 8.60
C TYR A 28 -2.39 3.97 8.51
N ILE A 29 -3.51 4.35 9.14
CA ILE A 29 -4.03 5.72 9.17
C ILE A 29 -3.12 6.66 9.95
N GLU A 30 -2.61 6.24 11.11
CA GLU A 30 -1.69 7.04 11.94
C GLU A 30 -0.39 7.38 11.21
N ASN A 31 0.13 6.45 10.42
CA ASN A 31 1.34 6.66 9.61
C ASN A 31 1.11 7.50 8.34
N LEU A 32 -0.13 7.88 8.02
CA LEU A 32 -0.42 8.82 6.95
C LEU A 32 -0.37 10.25 7.48
N SER A 33 0.13 11.17 6.66
CA SER A 33 -0.03 12.60 6.94
C SER A 33 -1.51 12.97 6.94
N THR A 34 -1.88 14.01 7.68
CA THR A 34 -3.27 14.52 7.76
C THR A 34 -3.88 14.71 6.37
N LYS A 35 -3.14 15.32 5.44
CA LYS A 35 -3.54 15.50 4.04
C LYS A 35 -3.86 14.21 3.29
N LYS A 36 -3.21 13.10 3.63
CA LYS A 36 -3.44 11.78 3.00
C LYS A 36 -4.57 11.01 3.67
N ARG A 37 -4.78 11.17 4.98
CA ARG A 37 -5.82 10.43 5.73
C ARG A 37 -7.22 10.65 5.16
N ASP A 38 -7.59 11.90 4.92
CA ASP A 38 -8.95 12.29 4.51
C ASP A 38 -9.36 11.73 3.14
N LYS A 39 -8.38 11.36 2.31
CA LYS A 39 -8.60 10.86 0.94
C LYS A 39 -8.22 9.40 0.76
N ALA A 40 -7.41 8.83 1.65
CA ALA A 40 -6.86 7.48 1.50
C ALA A 40 -7.90 6.39 1.73
N LEU A 41 -8.85 6.62 2.63
CA LEU A 41 -9.88 5.66 3.02
C LEU A 41 -11.18 6.41 3.25
N ILE A 42 -12.27 5.94 2.63
CA ILE A 42 -13.57 6.61 2.71
C ILE A 42 -14.37 5.95 3.84
N PRO A 43 -14.68 6.67 4.94
CA PRO A 43 -15.59 6.16 5.96
C PRO A 43 -17.02 6.14 5.47
N SER A 44 -17.82 5.26 6.05
CA SER A 44 -19.23 5.14 5.70
C SER A 44 -19.98 6.45 5.90
N SER A 45 -19.65 7.24 6.92
CA SER A 45 -20.19 8.61 7.10
C SER A 45 -19.86 9.53 5.93
N ARG A 46 -18.62 9.52 5.42
CA ARG A 46 -18.22 10.31 4.24
C ARG A 46 -18.89 9.79 2.98
N ALA A 47 -19.05 8.47 2.83
CA ALA A 47 -19.75 7.87 1.72
C ALA A 47 -21.20 8.37 1.65
N GLN A 48 -21.90 8.52 2.78
CA GLN A 48 -23.27 9.10 2.78
C GLN A 48 -23.28 10.55 2.26
N ILE A 49 -22.31 11.37 2.67
CA ILE A 49 -22.18 12.75 2.16
C ILE A 49 -21.90 12.74 0.66
N ILE A 50 -21.03 11.85 0.16
CA ILE A 50 -20.75 11.69 -1.26
C ILE A 50 -22.04 11.35 -2.03
N LYS A 51 -22.85 10.41 -1.53
CA LYS A 51 -24.14 10.06 -2.12
C LYS A 51 -25.10 11.24 -2.14
N ALA A 52 -25.22 11.96 -1.03
CA ALA A 52 -26.08 13.14 -0.92
C ALA A 52 -25.72 14.22 -1.95
N VAL A 53 -24.41 14.44 -2.18
CA VAL A 53 -23.90 15.37 -3.19
C VAL A 53 -24.20 14.89 -4.61
N LEU A 54 -24.02 13.61 -4.90
CA LEU A 54 -24.28 13.04 -6.23
C LEU A 54 -25.77 12.93 -6.55
N ALA A 55 -26.62 12.72 -5.54
CA ALA A 55 -28.08 12.68 -5.67
C ALA A 55 -28.72 14.08 -5.79
N GLY A 56 -27.94 15.17 -5.69
CA GLY A 56 -28.44 16.53 -5.80
C GLY A 56 -29.31 16.99 -4.62
N SER A 57 -29.21 16.34 -3.46
CA SER A 57 -30.02 16.71 -2.28
C SER A 57 -29.62 18.07 -1.68
N ASP A 58 -30.60 18.78 -1.12
CA ASP A 58 -30.47 20.17 -0.64
C ASP A 58 -29.51 20.33 0.57
N GLY A 59 -29.10 19.23 1.21
CA GLY A 59 -28.05 19.19 2.21
C GLY A 59 -26.64 19.53 1.68
N THR A 60 -26.50 19.77 0.38
CA THR A 60 -25.26 20.19 -0.29
C THR A 60 -24.77 21.59 0.10
N ALA A 61 -25.62 22.44 0.70
CA ALA A 61 -25.25 23.79 1.15
C ALA A 61 -24.16 23.78 2.25
N VAL A 62 -24.09 22.70 3.05
CA VAL A 62 -23.14 22.57 4.17
C VAL A 62 -21.73 22.19 3.68
N VAL A 63 -21.60 21.73 2.43
CA VAL A 63 -20.36 21.11 1.93
C VAL A 63 -19.60 22.06 1.00
N SER A 64 -18.28 22.16 1.17
CA SER A 64 -17.47 23.11 0.41
C SER A 64 -17.53 22.88 -1.10
N ALA A 65 -17.47 23.96 -1.88
CA ALA A 65 -17.50 23.90 -3.34
C ALA A 65 -16.41 22.98 -3.92
N GLN A 66 -15.21 23.01 -3.33
CA GLN A 66 -14.09 22.13 -3.72
C GLN A 66 -14.40 20.66 -3.50
N PHE A 67 -15.06 20.31 -2.39
CA PHE A 67 -15.45 18.94 -2.12
C PHE A 67 -16.50 18.46 -3.12
N ARG A 68 -17.50 19.29 -3.44
CA ARG A 68 -18.51 18.96 -4.45
C ARG A 68 -17.89 18.71 -5.82
N PHE A 69 -17.00 19.61 -6.25
CA PHE A 69 -16.25 19.45 -7.50
C PHE A 69 -15.42 18.16 -7.51
N TRP A 70 -14.70 17.88 -6.41
CA TRP A 70 -13.95 16.64 -6.28
C TRP A 70 -14.85 15.41 -6.35
N VAL A 71 -16.01 15.43 -5.69
CA VAL A 71 -16.97 14.32 -5.70
C VAL A 71 -17.49 14.06 -7.11
N GLN A 72 -18.01 15.10 -7.77
CA GLN A 72 -18.54 15.00 -9.14
C GLN A 72 -17.48 14.54 -10.14
N LYS A 73 -16.22 14.92 -9.93
CA LYS A 73 -15.11 14.51 -10.81
C LYS A 73 -14.64 13.07 -10.58
N MET A 74 -14.72 12.58 -9.34
CA MET A 74 -14.10 11.31 -8.96
C MET A 74 -15.08 10.16 -8.84
N PHE A 75 -16.37 10.42 -8.63
CA PHE A 75 -17.32 9.39 -8.26
C PHE A 75 -18.58 9.42 -9.12
N GLU A 76 -19.14 8.25 -9.29
CA GLU A 76 -20.45 8.00 -9.91
C GLU A 76 -21.35 7.33 -8.85
N PHE A 77 -22.63 7.67 -8.83
CA PHE A 77 -23.60 7.10 -7.89
C PHE A 77 -24.66 6.30 -8.64
N GLU A 78 -24.92 5.08 -8.19
CA GLU A 78 -25.98 4.23 -8.71
C GLU A 78 -27.11 4.16 -7.68
N PRO A 79 -28.28 4.80 -7.95
CA PRO A 79 -29.38 4.86 -6.99
C PRO A 79 -29.96 3.49 -6.63
N GLU A 80 -30.00 2.56 -7.59
CA GLU A 80 -30.59 1.23 -7.39
C GLU A 80 -29.80 0.37 -6.40
N SER A 81 -28.49 0.32 -6.56
CA SER A 81 -27.61 -0.46 -5.68
C SER A 81 -27.20 0.31 -4.43
N GLY A 82 -27.32 1.64 -4.45
CA GLY A 82 -26.84 2.53 -3.41
C GLY A 82 -25.30 2.53 -3.29
N PHE A 83 -24.56 2.04 -4.29
CA PHE A 83 -23.09 2.06 -4.28
C PHE A 83 -22.53 3.32 -4.96
N ILE A 84 -21.32 3.69 -4.53
CA ILE A 84 -20.51 4.71 -5.19
C ILE A 84 -19.46 3.97 -6.02
N TYR A 85 -19.23 4.43 -7.25
CA TYR A 85 -18.26 3.88 -8.18
C TYR A 85 -17.17 4.89 -8.50
N HIS A 86 -16.00 4.37 -8.87
CA HIS A 86 -14.92 5.13 -9.48
C HIS A 86 -14.37 4.32 -10.65
N LYS A 87 -14.49 4.84 -11.88
CA LYS A 87 -14.04 4.16 -13.12
C LYS A 87 -14.64 2.75 -13.23
N GLY A 88 -15.95 2.64 -13.05
CA GLY A 88 -16.70 1.38 -13.13
C GLY A 88 -16.44 0.37 -12.00
N LYS A 89 -15.79 0.78 -10.90
CA LYS A 89 -15.49 -0.11 -9.75
C LYS A 89 -16.03 0.44 -8.45
N ALA A 90 -16.67 -0.43 -7.66
CA ALA A 90 -17.27 -0.05 -6.39
C ALA A 90 -16.20 0.49 -5.42
N VAL A 91 -16.47 1.66 -4.84
CA VAL A 91 -15.60 2.29 -3.86
C VAL A 91 -15.68 1.52 -2.55
N ALA A 92 -14.53 1.05 -2.05
CA ALA A 92 -14.47 0.33 -0.80
C ALA A 92 -14.52 1.29 0.41
N ASN A 93 -15.57 1.15 1.23
CA ASN A 93 -15.61 1.77 2.55
C ASN A 93 -14.64 1.05 3.49
N TRP A 94 -13.91 1.78 4.34
CA TRP A 94 -12.88 1.16 5.18
C TRP A 94 -13.44 0.10 6.12
N GLU A 95 -14.68 0.27 6.61
CA GLU A 95 -15.36 -0.68 7.49
C GLU A 95 -15.52 -2.05 6.80
N LYS A 96 -15.69 -2.04 5.46
CA LYS A 96 -15.88 -3.24 4.63
C LYS A 96 -14.58 -3.82 4.07
N ILE A 97 -13.45 -3.11 4.19
CA ILE A 97 -12.18 -3.57 3.60
C ILE A 97 -11.78 -4.93 4.15
N PHE A 98 -12.00 -5.22 5.43
CA PHE A 98 -11.68 -6.53 6.01
C PHE A 98 -12.39 -7.67 5.25
N LYS A 99 -13.70 -7.54 4.99
CA LYS A 99 -14.48 -8.52 4.23
C LYS A 99 -13.98 -8.66 2.80
N ILE A 100 -13.70 -7.53 2.15
CA ILE A 100 -13.18 -7.49 0.78
C ILE A 100 -11.84 -8.23 0.68
N LEU A 101 -10.90 -7.95 1.59
CA LEU A 101 -9.58 -8.59 1.59
C LEU A 101 -9.68 -10.08 1.91
N THR A 102 -10.48 -10.47 2.88
CA THR A 102 -10.68 -11.88 3.23
C THR A 102 -11.25 -12.66 2.05
N SER A 103 -12.31 -12.15 1.41
CA SER A 103 -12.92 -12.79 0.23
C SER A 103 -11.94 -12.88 -0.95
N ALA A 104 -11.22 -11.80 -1.27
CA ALA A 104 -10.24 -11.80 -2.35
C ALA A 104 -9.06 -12.74 -2.06
N HIS A 105 -8.57 -12.77 -0.83
CA HIS A 105 -7.46 -13.63 -0.42
C HIS A 105 -7.84 -15.11 -0.41
N GLN A 106 -9.08 -15.43 0.00
CA GLN A 106 -9.65 -16.76 -0.09
C GLN A 106 -9.76 -17.23 -1.53
N ARG A 107 -10.27 -16.39 -2.44
CA ARG A 107 -10.32 -16.69 -3.89
C ARG A 107 -8.93 -16.89 -4.50
N CYS A 108 -7.91 -16.26 -3.92
CA CYS A 108 -6.50 -16.49 -4.30
C CYS A 108 -5.88 -17.73 -3.67
N GLN A 109 -6.61 -18.52 -2.87
CA GLN A 109 -6.10 -19.66 -2.11
C GLN A 109 -4.87 -19.29 -1.26
N HIS A 110 -4.97 -18.18 -0.54
CA HIS A 110 -3.87 -17.58 0.21
C HIS A 110 -2.68 -17.15 -0.67
N GLY A 111 -2.97 -16.62 -1.85
CA GLY A 111 -1.97 -16.00 -2.72
C GLY A 111 -1.29 -14.79 -2.05
N GLY A 112 -0.10 -14.44 -2.55
CA GLY A 112 0.67 -13.31 -2.03
C GLY A 112 -0.03 -11.94 -2.21
N ARG A 113 0.66 -10.88 -1.79
CA ARG A 113 0.20 -9.49 -1.88
C ARG A 113 -0.34 -9.13 -3.26
N ASP A 114 0.45 -9.40 -4.31
CA ASP A 114 0.14 -8.92 -5.65
C ASP A 114 -1.07 -9.64 -6.24
N LYS A 115 -1.13 -10.97 -6.10
CA LYS A 115 -2.31 -11.77 -6.49
C LYS A 115 -3.59 -11.33 -5.76
N THR A 116 -3.50 -11.13 -4.45
CA THR A 116 -4.64 -10.65 -3.66
C THR A 116 -5.09 -9.27 -4.10
N PHE A 117 -4.14 -8.35 -4.32
CA PHE A 117 -4.43 -6.99 -4.77
C PHE A 117 -5.05 -6.95 -6.17
N GLU A 118 -4.58 -7.80 -7.09
CA GLU A 118 -5.18 -7.95 -8.41
C GLU A 118 -6.63 -8.41 -8.33
N GLN A 119 -6.96 -9.38 -7.48
CA GLN A 119 -8.36 -9.80 -7.29
C GLN A 119 -9.22 -8.67 -6.70
N VAL A 120 -8.71 -7.92 -5.72
CA VAL A 120 -9.43 -6.75 -5.19
C VAL A 120 -9.69 -5.73 -6.29
N LYS A 121 -8.67 -5.43 -7.12
CA LYS A 121 -8.76 -4.45 -8.21
C LYS A 121 -9.75 -4.81 -9.31
N LYS A 122 -10.24 -6.05 -9.40
CA LYS A 122 -11.27 -6.41 -10.39
C LYS A 122 -12.63 -5.83 -10.03
N LEU A 123 -12.96 -5.81 -8.74
CA LEU A 123 -14.30 -5.47 -8.26
C LEU A 123 -14.34 -4.12 -7.53
N TYR A 124 -13.26 -3.75 -6.84
CA TYR A 124 -13.23 -2.60 -5.95
C TYR A 124 -12.17 -1.58 -6.34
N SER A 125 -12.46 -0.32 -6.01
CA SER A 125 -11.54 0.80 -6.02
C SER A 125 -11.29 1.31 -4.59
N TRP A 126 -10.37 2.25 -4.43
CA TRP A 126 -10.06 2.88 -3.13
C TRP A 126 -9.46 1.98 -2.04
N VAL A 127 -8.86 0.85 -2.43
CA VAL A 127 -8.14 -0.04 -1.49
C VAL A 127 -6.62 0.17 -1.58
N PRO A 128 -5.93 0.58 -0.51
CA PRO A 128 -4.48 0.79 -0.54
C PRO A 128 -3.67 -0.51 -0.65
N LYS A 129 -2.72 -0.59 -1.60
CA LYS A 129 -1.86 -1.77 -1.79
C LYS A 129 -1.02 -2.13 -0.55
N LYS A 130 -0.57 -1.12 0.21
CA LYS A 130 0.17 -1.33 1.47
C LYS A 130 -0.70 -2.05 2.52
N LEU A 131 -1.99 -1.71 2.60
CA LEU A 131 -2.92 -2.36 3.51
C LEU A 131 -3.14 -3.84 3.13
N VAL A 132 -3.23 -4.15 1.83
CA VAL A 132 -3.29 -5.54 1.34
C VAL A 132 -2.05 -6.34 1.73
N ARG A 133 -0.86 -5.76 1.57
CA ARG A 133 0.40 -6.38 2.01
C ARG A 133 0.34 -6.74 3.50
N ASP A 134 -0.03 -5.77 4.33
CA ASP A 134 -0.02 -5.93 5.79
C ASP A 134 -1.08 -6.96 6.24
N PHE A 135 -2.23 -7.02 5.58
CA PHE A 135 -3.24 -8.05 5.79
C PHE A 135 -2.70 -9.47 5.51
N VAL A 136 -2.07 -9.69 4.35
CA VAL A 136 -1.48 -11.00 4.00
C VAL A 136 -0.38 -11.40 4.99
N MET A 137 0.36 -10.43 5.52
CA MET A 137 1.42 -10.67 6.51
C MET A 137 0.90 -11.18 7.86
N ILE A 138 -0.33 -10.86 8.24
CA ILE A 138 -0.94 -11.30 9.51
C ILE A 138 -1.86 -12.52 9.35
N CYS A 139 -2.04 -13.04 8.14
CA CYS A 139 -2.85 -14.22 7.90
C CYS A 139 -2.21 -15.47 8.53
N PRO A 140 -2.89 -16.16 9.47
CA PRO A 140 -2.34 -17.33 10.16
C PRO A 140 -1.89 -18.43 9.21
N SER A 141 -2.72 -18.80 8.21
CA SER A 141 -2.37 -19.81 7.21
C SER A 141 -1.14 -19.43 6.37
N CYS A 142 -0.99 -18.14 6.04
CA CYS A 142 0.19 -17.65 5.31
C CYS A 142 1.45 -17.63 6.18
N GLN A 143 1.32 -17.25 7.45
CA GLN A 143 2.42 -17.24 8.41
C GLN A 143 2.97 -18.65 8.62
N TRP A 144 2.09 -19.61 8.89
CA TRP A 144 2.44 -21.03 9.01
C TRP A 144 3.20 -21.53 7.78
N ARG A 145 2.62 -21.33 6.59
CA ARG A 145 3.21 -21.77 5.32
C ARG A 145 4.53 -21.06 4.98
N ARG A 146 4.80 -19.89 5.55
CA ARG A 146 6.08 -19.19 5.40
C ARG A 146 7.13 -19.71 6.36
N SER A 147 6.75 -20.04 7.60
CA SER A 147 7.65 -20.65 8.58
C SER A 147 8.19 -21.99 8.08
N LEU A 148 7.35 -22.80 7.41
CA LEU A 148 7.77 -24.07 6.78
C LEU A 148 8.74 -23.92 5.59
N ARG A 149 8.88 -22.72 5.02
CA ARG A 149 9.71 -22.47 3.83
C ARG A 149 11.06 -21.86 4.16
N LYS A 150 11.36 -21.59 5.43
CA LYS A 150 12.72 -21.21 5.81
C LYS A 150 13.59 -22.46 5.66
N PRO A 151 14.58 -22.49 4.76
CA PRO A 151 15.52 -23.60 4.74
C PRO A 151 16.21 -23.66 6.10
N ASP A 152 16.31 -24.86 6.66
CA ASP A 152 17.21 -25.16 7.78
C ASP A 152 18.64 -24.85 7.31
N ASN A 153 19.13 -23.66 7.61
CA ASN A 153 20.53 -23.32 7.39
C ASN A 153 21.36 -23.50 8.68
N ASP A 154 20.77 -24.10 9.71
CA ASP A 154 21.39 -24.29 11.03
C ASP A 154 21.81 -25.75 11.33
N LEU A 155 21.58 -26.71 10.42
CA LEU A 155 22.00 -28.11 10.61
C LEU A 155 23.25 -28.52 9.79
N GLN A 156 23.89 -27.61 9.06
CA GLN A 156 25.09 -27.92 8.26
C GLN A 156 26.43 -27.47 8.89
N THR A 157 26.48 -27.15 10.18
CA THR A 157 27.75 -26.80 10.88
C THR A 157 28.23 -27.87 11.87
N ALA A 158 27.52 -28.99 11.99
CA ALA A 158 27.89 -30.08 12.91
C ALA A 158 28.22 -31.36 12.12
N ASN A 159 29.23 -31.33 11.25
CA ASN A 159 29.89 -32.55 10.75
C ASN A 159 31.31 -32.32 10.22
N THR A 160 32.01 -31.26 10.64
CA THR A 160 33.45 -31.14 10.42
C THR A 160 34.17 -31.50 11.71
N LEU A 161 34.68 -32.73 11.79
CA LEU A 161 35.69 -33.10 12.77
C LEU A 161 36.88 -32.14 12.64
N PRO A 162 37.39 -31.55 13.74
CA PRO A 162 38.57 -30.70 13.67
C PRO A 162 39.78 -31.58 13.36
N THR A 163 40.36 -31.42 12.17
CA THR A 163 41.68 -31.96 11.86
C THR A 163 42.71 -31.14 12.65
N PRO A 164 43.54 -31.75 13.51
CA PRO A 164 44.55 -31.00 14.24
C PRO A 164 45.70 -30.64 13.30
N GLY A 165 46.07 -29.36 13.29
CA GLY A 165 47.41 -28.94 12.91
C GLY A 165 47.59 -28.37 11.51
N VAL A 166 46.88 -27.31 11.15
CA VAL A 166 47.45 -26.29 10.23
C VAL A 166 46.96 -24.91 10.68
N PHE A 167 47.84 -24.13 11.30
CA PHE A 167 47.60 -22.72 11.56
C PHE A 167 47.82 -21.94 10.25
N PRO A 168 46.82 -21.19 9.72
CA PRO A 168 47.10 -20.26 8.64
C PRO A 168 47.86 -19.04 9.21
N VAL A 169 49.11 -18.89 8.78
CA VAL A 169 49.91 -17.69 9.00
C VAL A 169 49.25 -16.54 8.23
N LEU A 170 48.66 -15.58 8.96
CA LEU A 170 48.22 -14.31 8.40
C LEU A 170 49.35 -13.29 8.58
N PRO A 171 49.91 -12.70 7.51
CA PRO A 171 50.75 -11.53 7.65
C PRO A 171 49.89 -10.29 7.94
N TRP A 172 50.34 -9.58 8.96
CA TRP A 172 49.85 -8.31 9.50
C TRP A 172 49.98 -7.15 8.50
N ARG A 173 49.14 -6.12 8.71
CA ARG A 173 49.00 -4.89 7.94
C ARG A 173 50.21 -3.94 8.05
N ALA A 174 50.50 -3.18 7.00
CA ALA A 174 51.10 -1.86 7.12
C ALA A 174 50.53 -0.88 6.08
N ASP A 175 50.43 0.38 6.51
CA ASP A 175 49.75 1.54 5.92
C ASP A 175 50.38 2.12 4.63
N ALA A 176 49.61 2.97 3.94
CA ALA A 176 49.98 3.77 2.76
C ALA A 176 51.06 4.85 3.06
N PRO A 177 51.80 5.43 2.08
CA PRO A 177 51.26 6.56 1.28
C PRO A 177 51.88 6.80 -0.13
N GLY A 178 51.20 7.62 -0.97
CA GLY A 178 51.86 8.67 -1.75
C GLY A 178 52.12 8.48 -3.27
N SER A 179 51.42 9.32 -4.05
CA SER A 179 51.97 10.23 -5.08
C SER A 179 52.03 9.87 -6.59
N THR A 180 51.49 10.85 -7.35
CA THR A 180 51.86 11.42 -8.69
C THR A 180 51.51 10.78 -10.05
N ARG A 181 50.70 11.55 -10.81
CA ARG A 181 50.69 11.91 -12.28
C ARG A 181 50.88 10.80 -13.33
N VAL A 182 50.25 10.83 -14.53
CA VAL A 182 50.35 11.84 -15.60
C VAL A 182 49.14 11.73 -16.56
N ARG A 183 48.85 12.86 -17.22
CA ARG A 183 47.77 13.21 -18.16
C ARG A 183 48.16 12.98 -19.63
N GLY A 184 47.18 12.68 -20.50
CA GLY A 184 47.23 13.03 -21.94
C GLY A 184 46.22 12.25 -22.79
N PRO A 185 46.00 12.68 -24.06
CA PRO A 185 45.03 13.65 -24.59
C PRO A 185 43.81 12.93 -25.24
N GLY A 186 42.68 13.49 -25.69
CA GLY A 186 42.26 14.85 -26.03
C GLY A 186 41.49 14.85 -27.38
N ARG A 187 40.14 14.79 -27.34
CA ARG A 187 39.13 15.24 -28.34
C ARG A 187 39.08 14.53 -29.73
N PRO A 188 38.00 14.69 -30.56
CA PRO A 188 36.92 15.70 -30.55
C PRO A 188 35.45 15.22 -30.69
N LEU A 189 34.56 16.19 -30.45
CA LEU A 189 33.10 16.21 -30.63
C LEU A 189 32.69 16.51 -32.08
N VAL A 190 31.59 15.91 -32.55
CA VAL A 190 30.63 16.55 -33.50
C VAL A 190 29.22 15.95 -33.31
N PRO A 191 28.12 16.69 -33.60
CA PRO A 191 26.77 16.44 -33.08
C PRO A 191 25.73 16.00 -34.14
N THR A 192 24.45 15.97 -33.71
CA THR A 192 23.16 15.96 -34.46
C THR A 192 22.60 14.56 -34.79
N GLU A 193 21.32 14.18 -34.66
CA GLU A 193 19.99 14.83 -34.75
C GLU A 193 18.87 14.03 -33.98
N LEU A 194 17.77 14.75 -33.72
CA LEU A 194 16.35 14.47 -33.39
C LEU A 194 15.70 13.05 -33.39
N GLY A 195 14.72 12.93 -32.45
CA GLY A 195 13.49 12.10 -32.49
C GLY A 195 13.44 10.98 -31.43
N THR A 196 12.36 10.62 -30.71
CA THR A 196 10.93 10.98 -30.65
C THR A 196 10.33 10.30 -29.39
N LEU A 197 9.45 11.01 -28.68
CA LEU A 197 8.33 10.60 -27.80
C LEU A 197 8.37 9.25 -27.02
N GLY A 198 8.29 9.33 -25.69
CA GLY A 198 7.94 8.20 -24.82
C GLY A 198 7.59 8.64 -23.39
N GLY A 199 6.34 8.40 -22.98
CA GLY A 199 5.69 9.00 -21.81
C GLY A 199 6.22 8.63 -20.41
N GLY A 200 5.99 9.54 -19.49
CA GLY A 200 6.22 9.38 -18.05
C GLY A 200 5.60 10.55 -17.29
N MET A 201 4.27 10.57 -17.18
CA MET A 201 3.57 11.58 -16.37
C MET A 201 3.77 11.27 -14.88
N ASP A 202 4.89 11.77 -14.36
CA ASP A 202 5.14 11.87 -12.93
C ASP A 202 4.08 12.76 -12.27
N GLY A 203 3.56 12.25 -11.16
CA GLY A 203 2.45 12.83 -10.41
C GLY A 203 2.75 14.26 -9.96
N ALA A 204 2.12 15.22 -10.62
CA ALA A 204 2.04 16.60 -10.20
C ALA A 204 1.29 16.70 -8.85
N MET A 205 2.07 16.80 -7.77
CA MET A 205 1.62 17.15 -6.41
C MET A 205 2.22 18.52 -6.04
N TYR A 206 1.59 19.58 -6.53
CA TYR A 206 1.71 20.97 -6.05
C TYR A 206 0.26 21.46 -5.84
N GLY A 207 -0.16 22.24 -4.86
CA GLY A 207 0.42 23.00 -3.76
C GLY A 207 -0.75 23.85 -3.17
N LEU A 208 -0.63 24.28 -1.89
CA LEU A 208 -1.50 25.25 -1.19
C LEU A 208 -3.00 24.89 -0.98
N ARG A 209 -3.70 25.22 0.12
CA ARG A 209 -3.43 25.96 1.37
C ARG A 209 -4.47 25.46 2.41
N GLN A 210 -4.14 25.61 3.70
CA GLN A 210 -5.00 25.26 4.84
C GLN A 210 -6.09 26.31 5.06
N ALA A 211 -7.30 25.87 5.45
CA ALA A 211 -8.20 26.61 6.33
C ALA A 211 -9.27 25.66 6.88
N TYR A 212 -9.00 25.01 8.02
CA TYR A 212 -10.02 24.51 8.93
C TYR A 212 -9.46 24.61 10.34
N GLY A 213 -9.71 25.77 10.96
CA GLY A 213 -9.63 25.97 12.40
C GLY A 213 -11.04 26.19 12.94
N ALA A 214 -11.36 25.45 14.00
CA ALA A 214 -12.32 25.72 15.10
C ALA A 214 -13.73 26.24 14.71
N GLU A 215 -14.77 25.40 14.88
CA GLU A 215 -15.70 25.39 16.05
C GLU A 215 -17.00 26.15 15.70
N PRO A 216 -18.09 26.05 16.49
CA PRO A 216 -18.29 25.29 17.73
C PRO A 216 -19.20 24.05 17.61
#